data_AF-A0A1B8YLK9-F1
#
_entry.id   AF-A0A1B8YLK9-F1
#
_cell.length_a   1.000
_cell.length_b   1.000
_cell.length_c   1.000
_cell.angle_alpha   90.00
_cell.angle_beta   90.00
_cell.angle_gamma   90.00
#
_symmetry.space_group_name_H-M   'P 1'
#
loop_
_entity.id
_entity.type
_entity.pdbx_description
1 polymer ?
#
loop_
_entity_poly.entity_id
_entity_poly.type
_entity_poly.pdbx_seq_one_letter_code
_entity_poly.pdbx_strand_id
1 'polypeptide(L)'
;MSPKNNFKYFSTGNNANVVNQEKYEKILSFYAGFLPNNIPNHLLNKALRQSPIIISVVANFIATQSGDNVLDDGDIVKLNTQLNKESEQKITTKISNYVLKKLQNLAEVYLSGGLPDIRKSKPHNLAFNHIMRAA
;
A
#
# COMPACT_ATOMS: atom_id res chain seq x y z
N MET A 1 0.80 24.49 -1.97
CA MET A 1 0.34 23.98 -0.65
C MET A 1 0.45 22.47 -0.68
N SER A 2 0.81 21.81 0.43
CA SER A 2 0.85 20.34 0.50
C SER A 2 -0.58 19.77 0.54
N PRO A 3 -0.84 18.62 -0.12
CA PRO A 3 -2.16 17.98 -0.11
C PRO A 3 -2.63 17.65 1.32
N LYS A 4 -3.91 17.91 1.63
CA LYS A 4 -4.49 17.69 2.97
C LYS A 4 -5.15 16.31 3.08
N ASN A 5 -4.86 15.59 4.16
CA ASN A 5 -5.62 14.40 4.59
C ASN A 5 -6.49 14.72 5.82
N ASN A 6 -7.79 14.47 5.74
CA ASN A 6 -8.75 14.73 6.82
C ASN A 6 -8.97 13.50 7.72
N PHE A 7 -8.68 12.29 7.24
CA PHE A 7 -8.82 11.06 8.02
C PHE A 7 -7.73 10.96 9.10
N LYS A 8 -8.16 11.10 10.36
CA LYS A 8 -7.26 11.16 11.51
C LYS A 8 -6.93 9.78 12.04
N TYR A 9 -5.66 9.59 12.38
CA TYR A 9 -5.24 8.49 13.25
C TYR A 9 -5.72 8.75 14.68
N PHE A 10 -6.01 7.68 15.41
CA PHE A 10 -6.46 7.74 16.81
C PHE A 10 -5.35 7.25 17.75
N SER A 11 -5.16 7.93 18.89
CA SER A 11 -4.36 7.44 20.03
C SER A 11 -2.94 6.93 19.66
N THR A 12 -2.18 7.72 18.89
CA THR A 12 -0.81 7.41 18.44
C THR A 12 0.29 8.00 19.32
N GLY A 13 -0.04 8.83 20.32
CA GLY A 13 0.95 9.42 21.22
C GLY A 13 1.62 8.40 22.15
N ASN A 14 2.82 8.73 22.63
CA ASN A 14 3.64 7.83 23.47
C ASN A 14 2.94 7.40 24.77
N ASN A 15 2.03 8.22 25.31
CA ASN A 15 1.28 7.95 26.53
C ASN A 15 -0.20 7.59 26.26
N ALA A 16 -0.50 7.14 25.03
CA ALA A 16 -1.82 6.66 24.68
C ALA A 16 -2.28 5.52 25.62
N ASN A 17 -3.50 5.63 26.13
CA ASN A 17 -4.13 4.56 26.92
C ASN A 17 -4.55 3.38 26.02
N VAL A 18 -3.56 2.65 25.52
CA VAL A 18 -3.70 1.60 24.52
C VAL A 18 -2.82 0.43 24.92
N VAL A 19 -3.39 -0.77 24.97
CA VAL A 19 -2.59 -1.96 25.26
C VAL A 19 -1.53 -2.21 24.19
N ASN A 20 -0.36 -2.68 24.62
CA ASN A 20 0.69 -3.06 23.68
C ASN A 20 0.25 -4.23 22.78
N GLN A 21 0.93 -4.41 21.64
CA GLN A 21 0.52 -5.40 20.64
C GLN A 21 0.56 -6.83 21.19
N GLU A 22 1.66 -7.18 21.86
CA GLU A 22 1.88 -8.53 22.39
C GLU A 22 0.79 -8.96 23.38
N LYS A 23 0.38 -8.08 24.30
CA LYS A 23 -0.71 -8.37 25.26
C LYS A 23 -2.06 -8.43 24.57
N TYR A 24 -2.28 -7.58 23.57
CA TYR A 24 -3.54 -7.56 22.82
C TYR A 24 -3.80 -8.88 22.09
N GLU A 25 -2.79 -9.42 21.40
CA GLU A 25 -2.89 -10.67 20.64
C GLU A 25 -3.13 -11.91 21.51
N LYS A 26 -2.79 -11.83 22.80
CA LYS A 26 -2.98 -12.92 23.78
C LYS A 26 -4.38 -12.92 24.42
N ILE A 27 -5.27 -12.01 24.04
CA ILE A 27 -6.62 -11.90 24.63
C ILE A 27 -7.52 -12.99 24.08
N LEU A 28 -7.85 -13.96 24.94
CA LEU A 28 -8.76 -15.06 24.62
C LEU A 28 -10.19 -14.58 24.31
N SER A 29 -10.60 -13.43 24.86
CA SER A 29 -11.92 -12.84 24.64
C SER A 29 -12.18 -12.39 23.19
N PHE A 30 -11.18 -12.35 22.29
CA PHE A 30 -11.48 -12.17 20.86
C PHE A 30 -12.15 -13.39 20.24
N TYR A 31 -11.93 -14.59 20.80
CA TYR A 31 -12.59 -15.81 20.36
C TYR A 31 -13.90 -16.06 21.10
N ALA A 32 -13.92 -15.81 22.41
CA ALA A 32 -15.08 -16.07 23.26
C ALA A 32 -16.09 -14.90 23.33
N GLY A 33 -15.72 -13.72 22.83
CA GLY A 33 -16.44 -12.48 23.06
C GLY A 33 -16.11 -11.84 24.41
N PHE A 34 -16.42 -10.54 24.53
CA PHE A 34 -16.35 -9.83 25.81
C PHE A 34 -17.66 -10.00 26.58
N LEU A 35 -17.55 -10.17 27.90
CA LEU A 35 -18.73 -10.14 28.76
C LEU A 35 -19.40 -8.75 28.74
N PRO A 36 -20.74 -8.68 28.85
CA PRO A 36 -21.44 -7.42 28.96
C PRO A 36 -20.87 -6.54 30.08
N ASN A 37 -20.77 -5.23 29.82
CA ASN A 37 -20.38 -4.19 30.78
C ASN A 37 -18.93 -4.19 31.30
N ASN A 38 -18.03 -5.03 30.75
CA ASN A 38 -16.69 -5.18 31.32
C ASN A 38 -15.56 -5.21 30.27
N ILE A 39 -15.56 -4.24 29.34
CA ILE A 39 -14.45 -4.06 28.38
C ILE A 39 -13.50 -2.99 28.91
N PRO A 40 -12.24 -3.32 29.23
CA PRO A 40 -11.24 -2.32 29.59
C PRO A 40 -11.03 -1.30 28.48
N ASN A 41 -11.08 -0.01 28.81
CA ASN A 41 -10.94 1.09 27.83
C ASN A 41 -9.65 1.02 27.02
N HIS A 42 -8.55 0.52 27.57
CA HIS A 42 -7.28 0.36 26.85
C HIS A 42 -7.33 -0.71 25.75
N LEU A 43 -8.23 -1.70 25.87
CA LEU A 43 -8.52 -2.67 24.83
C LEU A 43 -9.41 -2.07 23.75
N LEU A 44 -10.47 -1.36 24.16
CA LEU A 44 -11.34 -0.65 23.24
C LEU A 44 -10.56 0.38 22.42
N ASN A 45 -9.70 1.17 23.07
CA ASN A 45 -8.84 2.13 22.39
C ASN A 45 -7.88 1.47 21.41
N LYS A 46 -7.43 0.24 21.68
CA LYS A 46 -6.58 -0.52 20.74
C LYS A 46 -7.36 -0.93 19.50
N ALA A 47 -8.57 -1.48 19.67
CA ALA A 47 -9.45 -1.83 18.57
C ALA A 47 -9.81 -0.60 17.73
N LEU A 48 -10.27 0.48 18.39
CA LEU A 48 -10.57 1.76 17.77
C LEU A 48 -9.37 2.41 17.10
N ARG A 49 -8.13 2.11 17.53
CA ARG A 49 -6.91 2.65 16.90
C ARG A 49 -6.54 1.94 15.60
N GLN A 50 -6.76 0.63 15.50
CA GLN A 50 -6.29 -0.14 14.35
C GLN A 50 -6.90 0.35 13.03
N SER A 51 -8.21 0.54 12.98
CA SER A 51 -8.88 0.97 11.74
C SER A 51 -8.50 2.39 11.30
N PRO A 52 -8.54 3.44 12.15
CA PRO A 52 -8.18 4.81 11.77
C PRO A 52 -6.71 4.97 11.38
N ILE A 53 -5.79 4.16 11.92
CA ILE A 53 -4.39 4.16 11.45
C ILE A 53 -4.35 3.73 9.98
N ILE A 54 -4.98 2.60 9.63
CA ILE A 54 -4.99 2.10 8.24
C ILE A 54 -5.68 3.10 7.32
N ILE A 55 -6.83 3.64 7.74
CA ILE A 55 -7.56 4.66 6.96
C ILE A 55 -6.68 5.89 6.71
N SER A 56 -6.00 6.40 7.75
CA SER A 56 -5.13 7.57 7.62
C SER A 56 -3.93 7.29 6.70
N VAL A 57 -3.36 6.08 6.74
CA VAL A 57 -2.27 5.65 5.84
C VAL A 57 -2.74 5.61 4.38
N VAL A 58 -3.91 5.01 4.10
CA VAL A 58 -4.49 4.94 2.75
C VAL A 58 -4.81 6.34 2.23
N ALA A 59 -5.44 7.19 3.04
CA ALA A 59 -5.76 8.56 2.66
C ALA A 59 -4.49 9.42 2.42
N ASN A 60 -3.43 9.22 3.20
CA ASN A 60 -2.13 9.85 2.95
C ASN A 60 -1.49 9.37 1.65
N PHE A 61 -1.61 8.08 1.33
CA PHE A 61 -1.14 7.56 0.04
C PHE A 61 -1.84 8.28 -1.11
N ILE A 62 -3.17 8.34 -1.09
CA ILE A 62 -3.98 9.02 -2.11
C ILE A 62 -3.55 10.48 -2.23
N ALA A 63 -3.51 11.22 -1.13
CA ALA A 63 -3.15 12.65 -1.13
C ALA A 63 -1.74 12.89 -1.70
N THR A 64 -0.79 12.02 -1.36
CA THR A 64 0.60 12.14 -1.81
C THR A 64 0.77 11.82 -3.29
N GLN A 65 0.05 10.81 -3.82
CA GLN A 65 0.18 10.43 -5.22
C GLN A 65 -0.58 11.39 -6.15
N SER A 66 -1.81 11.77 -5.76
CA SER A 66 -2.68 12.63 -6.58
C SER A 66 -2.23 14.09 -6.56
N GLY A 67 -1.63 14.56 -5.46
CA GLY A 67 -1.48 15.99 -5.21
C GLY A 67 -2.78 16.67 -4.74
N ASP A 68 -3.86 15.91 -4.57
CA ASP A 68 -5.19 16.42 -4.21
C ASP A 68 -5.51 16.26 -2.72
N ASN A 69 -6.46 17.06 -2.24
CA ASN A 69 -7.01 16.89 -0.90
C ASN A 69 -7.87 15.62 -0.82
N VAL A 70 -7.73 14.92 0.30
CA VAL A 70 -8.56 13.78 0.69
C VAL A 70 -9.41 14.21 1.89
N LEU A 71 -10.70 14.42 1.62
CA LEU A 71 -11.67 15.01 2.55
C LEU A 71 -12.51 13.90 3.22
N ASP A 72 -12.92 14.14 4.45
CA ASP A 72 -13.87 13.30 5.19
C ASP A 72 -15.25 13.94 5.07
N ASP A 73 -15.82 13.88 3.87
CA ASP A 73 -17.10 14.49 3.48
C ASP A 73 -18.17 13.46 3.06
N GLY A 74 -17.85 12.17 3.20
CA GLY A 74 -18.73 11.06 2.85
C GLY A 74 -18.77 10.68 1.37
N ASP A 75 -17.98 11.33 0.49
CA ASP A 75 -17.93 11.00 -0.94
C ASP A 75 -17.07 9.75 -1.20
N ILE A 76 -17.67 8.59 -0.94
CA ILE A 76 -17.02 7.29 -1.14
C ILE A 76 -16.67 6.99 -2.60
N VAL A 77 -17.40 7.57 -3.55
CA VAL A 77 -17.17 7.37 -4.99
C VAL A 77 -15.87 8.06 -5.38
N LYS A 78 -15.71 9.33 -4.99
CA LYS A 78 -14.49 10.09 -5.20
C LYS A 78 -13.28 9.43 -4.54
N LEU A 79 -13.41 8.99 -3.29
CA LEU A 79 -12.32 8.29 -2.58
C LEU A 79 -11.88 7.03 -3.32
N ASN A 80 -12.83 6.22 -3.81
CA ASN A 80 -12.54 5.02 -4.58
C ASN A 80 -11.90 5.35 -5.93
N THR A 81 -12.41 6.35 -6.65
CA THR A 81 -11.82 6.81 -7.93
C THR A 81 -10.38 7.28 -7.74
N GLN A 82 -10.12 8.10 -6.71
CA GLN A 82 -8.78 8.56 -6.40
C GLN A 82 -7.86 7.38 -6.05
N LEU A 83 -8.29 6.46 -5.19
CA LEU A 83 -7.48 5.29 -4.82
C LEU A 83 -7.07 4.45 -6.03
N ASN A 84 -8.02 4.14 -6.92
CA ASN A 84 -7.75 3.32 -8.11
C ASN A 84 -6.81 4.03 -9.07
N LYS A 85 -7.13 5.29 -9.43
CA LYS A 85 -6.30 6.12 -10.32
C LYS A 85 -4.86 6.20 -9.82
N GLU A 86 -4.67 6.52 -8.54
CA GLU A 86 -3.33 6.72 -7.98
C GLU A 86 -2.54 5.41 -7.85
N SER A 87 -3.23 4.30 -7.60
CA SER A 87 -2.61 2.96 -7.59
C SER A 87 -2.14 2.56 -9.00
N GLU A 88 -3.00 2.72 -10.00
CA GLU A 88 -2.69 2.44 -11.41
C GLU A 88 -1.53 3.30 -11.92
N GLN A 89 -1.55 4.60 -11.61
CA GLN A 89 -0.48 5.53 -11.98
C GLN A 89 0.84 5.11 -11.33
N LYS A 90 0.84 4.79 -10.02
CA LYS A 90 2.06 4.39 -9.31
C LYS A 90 2.68 3.12 -9.88
N ILE A 91 1.86 2.12 -10.21
CA ILE A 91 2.30 0.86 -10.81
C ILE A 91 2.88 1.14 -12.20
N THR A 92 2.15 1.86 -13.04
CA THR A 92 2.56 2.20 -14.42
C THR A 92 3.88 2.94 -14.42
N THR A 93 4.04 3.98 -13.59
CA THR A 93 5.31 4.72 -13.48
C THR A 93 6.48 3.82 -13.05
N LYS A 94 6.28 2.94 -12.06
CA LYS A 94 7.33 2.01 -11.62
C LYS A 94 7.74 1.04 -12.73
N ILE A 95 6.77 0.49 -13.47
CA ILE A 95 7.04 -0.42 -14.59
C ILE A 95 7.78 0.32 -15.71
N SER A 96 7.29 1.48 -16.12
CA SER A 96 7.92 2.29 -17.17
C SER A 96 9.36 2.65 -16.81
N ASN A 97 9.61 3.12 -15.59
CA ASN A 97 10.97 3.44 -15.14
C ASN A 97 11.90 2.22 -15.13
N TYR A 98 11.39 1.06 -14.72
CA TYR A 98 12.16 -0.19 -14.77
C TYR A 98 12.52 -0.60 -16.21
N VAL A 99 11.56 -0.54 -17.12
CA VAL A 99 11.77 -0.86 -18.55
C VAL A 99 12.75 0.12 -19.18
N LEU A 100 12.56 1.43 -18.97
CA LEU A 100 13.45 2.47 -19.50
C LEU A 100 14.89 2.26 -19.04
N LYS A 101 15.11 2.01 -17.75
CA LYS A 101 16.44 1.71 -17.22
C LYS A 101 17.07 0.48 -17.88
N LYS A 102 16.29 -0.58 -18.11
CA LYS A 102 16.80 -1.80 -18.76
C LYS A 102 17.17 -1.55 -20.22
N LEU A 103 16.37 -0.76 -20.94
CA LEU A 103 16.65 -0.39 -22.33
C LEU A 103 17.89 0.50 -22.44
N GLN A 104 18.07 1.46 -21.52
CA GLN A 104 19.28 2.30 -21.45
C GLN A 104 20.54 1.45 -21.25
N ASN A 105 20.52 0.52 -20.28
CA ASN A 105 21.65 -0.38 -20.05
C ASN A 105 21.98 -1.25 -21.28
N LEU A 106 20.96 -1.75 -21.99
CA LEU A 106 21.17 -2.51 -23.23
C LEU A 106 21.80 -1.65 -24.33
N ALA A 107 21.35 -0.40 -24.47
CA ALA A 107 21.93 0.55 -25.42
C ALA A 107 23.40 0.84 -25.08
N GLU A 108 23.75 1.03 -23.81
CA GLU A 108 25.13 1.23 -23.36
C GLU A 108 26.05 0.04 -23.68
N VAL A 109 25.56 -1.20 -23.51
CA VAL A 109 26.30 -2.42 -23.87
C VAL A 109 26.54 -2.50 -25.38
N TYR A 110 25.53 -2.16 -26.20
CA TYR A 110 25.64 -2.17 -27.65
C TYR A 110 26.64 -1.11 -28.15
N LEU A 111 26.60 0.09 -27.58
CA LEU A 111 27.48 1.20 -27.95
C LEU A 111 28.93 1.03 -27.49
N SER A 112 29.18 0.22 -26.45
CA SER A 112 30.54 -0.11 -25.96
C SER A 112 31.24 -1.24 -26.72
N GLY A 113 30.66 -1.72 -27.84
CA GLY A 113 31.25 -2.75 -28.70
C GLY A 113 31.05 -4.20 -28.22
N GLY A 114 30.29 -4.41 -27.15
CA GLY A 114 29.90 -5.73 -26.66
C GLY A 114 28.64 -6.23 -27.38
N LEU A 115 28.78 -6.80 -28.58
CA LEU A 115 27.66 -7.53 -29.20
C LEU A 115 27.30 -8.76 -28.34
N PRO A 116 26.06 -8.89 -27.83
CA PRO A 116 25.60 -10.15 -27.29
C PRO A 116 25.53 -11.15 -28.45
N ASP A 117 26.30 -12.24 -28.39
CA ASP A 117 26.18 -13.33 -29.37
C ASP A 117 24.79 -13.96 -29.23
N ILE A 118 23.85 -13.52 -30.05
CA ILE A 118 22.47 -14.01 -30.13
C ILE A 118 22.38 -15.52 -30.42
N ARG A 119 23.47 -16.16 -30.85
CA ARG A 119 23.57 -17.63 -30.96
C ARG A 119 23.70 -18.34 -29.61
N LYS A 120 23.98 -17.61 -28.51
CA LYS A 120 24.08 -18.16 -27.14
C LYS A 120 22.84 -17.90 -26.28
N SER A 121 21.92 -17.03 -26.70
CA SER A 121 20.66 -16.83 -25.97
C SER A 121 19.72 -18.00 -26.23
N LYS A 122 19.65 -18.96 -25.28
CA LYS A 122 18.59 -19.98 -25.29
C LYS A 122 17.22 -19.28 -25.31
N PRO A 123 16.27 -19.76 -26.13
CA PRO A 123 14.91 -19.20 -26.13
C PRO A 123 14.22 -19.58 -24.82
N HIS A 124 14.29 -18.69 -23.81
CA HIS A 124 13.44 -18.81 -22.62
C HIS A 124 12.03 -18.33 -22.96
N ASN A 125 11.31 -19.20 -23.66
CA ASN A 125 9.89 -19.05 -23.98
C ASN A 125 9.01 -19.45 -22.78
N LEU A 126 9.27 -18.87 -21.59
CA LEU A 126 8.60 -19.26 -20.34
C LEU A 126 7.88 -18.11 -19.61
N ALA A 127 8.03 -16.85 -20.04
CA ALA A 127 7.38 -15.73 -19.35
C ALA A 127 5.98 -15.37 -19.88
N PHE A 128 5.63 -15.76 -21.12
CA PHE A 128 4.34 -15.36 -21.71
C PHE A 128 3.19 -16.34 -21.44
N ASN A 129 3.49 -17.62 -21.16
CA ASN A 129 2.46 -18.65 -20.94
C ASN A 129 1.92 -18.73 -19.51
N HIS A 130 2.50 -18.00 -18.55
CA HIS A 130 2.01 -18.00 -17.16
C HIS A 130 1.00 -16.86 -16.87
N ILE A 131 0.93 -15.84 -17.72
CA ILE A 131 0.00 -14.72 -17.54
C ILE A 131 -1.36 -14.99 -18.22
N MET A 132 -1.44 -15.91 -19.19
CA MET A 132 -2.68 -16.25 -19.91
C MET A 132 -3.34 -17.57 -19.46
N ARG A 133 -2.90 -18.18 -18.35
CA ARG A 133 -3.52 -19.41 -17.78
C ARG A 133 -4.25 -19.20 -16.45
N ALA A 134 -4.42 -17.94 -16.02
CA ALA A 134 -5.13 -17.60 -14.78
C ALA A 134 -6.32 -16.64 -15.02
N ALA A 135 -6.88 -16.66 -16.24
CA ALA A 135 -8.20 -16.13 -16.59
C ALA A 135 -9.01 -17.28 -17.19
#